data_AF-A0A7H0GZ88-F1
#
_entry.id   AF-A0A7H0GZ88-F1
#
_cell.length_a   1.000
_cell.length_b   1.000
_cell.length_c   1.000
_cell.angle_alpha   90.00
_cell.angle_beta   90.00
_cell.angle_gamma   90.00
#
_symmetry.space_group_name_H-M   'P 1'
#
loop_
_entity.id
_entity.type
_entity.pdbx_description
1 polymer ?
#
loop_
_entity_poly.entity_id
_entity_poly.type
_entity_poly.pdbx_seq_one_letter_code
_entity_poly.pdbx_strand_id
1 'polypeptide(L)'
;MFTPSCRWLFVLVALTFATACRPYRLPSPTAPPQPKAATNTGDNGGVAPVTALKGQRNSYDKNGLLKKKKYERRRLKRKVGQRMLFGHPLPFQ
;
A
#
# COMPACT_ATOMS: atom_id res chain seq x y z
N MET A 1 -16.47 -21.87 -47.62
CA MET A 1 -16.43 -21.35 -46.23
C MET A 1 -15.47 -22.23 -45.45
N PHE A 2 -14.28 -21.72 -45.11
CA PHE A 2 -13.23 -22.50 -44.46
C PHE A 2 -13.47 -22.43 -42.95
N THR A 3 -13.99 -23.50 -42.36
CA THR A 3 -14.12 -23.60 -40.90
C THR A 3 -12.74 -23.94 -40.33
N PRO A 4 -12.03 -23.01 -39.65
CA PRO A 4 -10.76 -23.35 -39.04
C PRO A 4 -11.03 -24.37 -37.93
N SER A 5 -10.55 -25.59 -38.12
CA SER A 5 -10.65 -26.67 -37.14
C SER A 5 -10.08 -26.19 -35.79
N CYS A 6 -10.81 -26.45 -34.69
CA CYS A 6 -10.47 -26.01 -33.33
C CYS A 6 -9.01 -26.27 -32.92
N ARG A 7 -8.33 -27.24 -33.55
CA ARG A 7 -6.91 -27.53 -33.31
C ARG A 7 -5.98 -26.37 -33.68
N TRP A 8 -6.28 -25.62 -34.74
CA TRP A 8 -5.46 -24.47 -35.13
C TRP A 8 -5.65 -23.28 -34.20
N LEU A 9 -6.84 -23.13 -33.63
CA LEU A 9 -7.17 -22.08 -32.69
C LEU A 9 -6.38 -22.26 -31.37
N PHE A 10 -6.23 -23.49 -30.90
CA PHE A 10 -5.41 -23.80 -29.72
C PHE A 10 -3.92 -23.48 -29.93
N VAL A 11 -3.36 -23.77 -31.11
CA VAL A 11 -1.96 -23.49 -31.43
C VAL A 11 -1.67 -21.99 -31.46
N LEU A 12 -2.58 -21.19 -32.04
CA LEU A 12 -2.44 -19.74 -32.08
C LEU A 12 -2.54 -19.11 -30.68
N VAL A 13 -3.44 -19.60 -29.84
CA VAL A 13 -3.57 -19.13 -28.45
C VAL A 13 -2.30 -19.46 -27.66
N ALA A 14 -1.74 -20.66 -27.78
CA ALA A 14 -0.50 -21.05 -27.09
C ALA A 14 0.70 -20.17 -27.50
N LEU A 15 0.80 -19.79 -28.77
CA LEU A 15 1.89 -18.96 -29.29
C LEU A 15 1.85 -17.51 -28.75
N THR A 16 0.64 -16.95 -28.56
CA THR A 16 0.48 -15.59 -28.00
C THR A 16 0.83 -15.53 -26.51
N PHE A 17 0.51 -16.57 -25.73
CA PHE A 17 0.87 -16.63 -24.30
C PHE A 17 2.38 -16.78 -24.07
N ALA A 18 3.08 -17.50 -24.95
CA ALA A 18 4.53 -17.68 -24.83
C ALA A 18 5.33 -16.38 -25.00
N THR A 19 4.85 -15.44 -25.82
CA THR A 19 5.55 -14.15 -26.06
C THR A 19 5.22 -13.08 -25.03
N ALA A 20 4.13 -13.23 -24.27
CA ALA A 20 3.71 -12.32 -23.21
C ALA A 20 4.49 -12.54 -21.89
N CYS A 21 5.07 -13.72 -21.69
CA CYS A 21 5.83 -14.06 -20.49
C CYS A 21 7.30 -13.62 -20.60
N ARG A 22 7.56 -12.31 -20.58
CA ARG A 22 8.94 -11.81 -20.41
C ARG A 22 9.36 -11.97 -18.95
N PRO A 23 10.53 -12.56 -18.65
CA PRO A 23 11.01 -12.66 -17.28
C PRO A 23 11.20 -11.26 -16.70
N TYR A 24 10.49 -10.99 -15.59
CA TYR A 24 10.58 -9.72 -14.88
C TYR A 24 11.99 -9.57 -14.26
N ARG A 25 12.79 -8.64 -14.79
CA ARG A 25 14.11 -8.33 -14.21
C ARG A 25 13.92 -7.37 -13.05
N LEU A 26 14.19 -7.85 -11.83
CA LEU A 26 14.23 -6.98 -10.66
C LEU A 26 15.42 -6.01 -10.80
N PRO A 27 15.24 -4.72 -10.47
CA PRO A 27 16.34 -3.77 -10.42
C PRO A 27 17.34 -4.20 -9.34
N SER A 28 18.63 -3.94 -9.59
CA SER A 28 19.68 -4.20 -8.60
C SER A 28 19.43 -3.36 -7.34
N PRO A 29 19.62 -3.94 -6.13
CA PRO A 29 19.39 -3.22 -4.89
C PRO A 29 20.37 -2.03 -4.79
N THR A 30 19.81 -0.82 -4.71
CA THR A 30 20.60 0.39 -4.43
C THR A 30 21.16 0.30 -3.02
N ALA A 31 22.47 0.50 -2.86
CA ALA A 31 23.10 0.49 -1.55
C ALA A 31 22.48 1.58 -0.65
N PRO A 32 22.34 1.33 0.66
CA PRO A 32 21.79 2.32 1.58
C PRO A 32 22.68 3.57 1.59
N PRO A 33 22.08 4.78 1.57
CA PRO A 33 22.85 6.01 1.63
C PRO A 33 23.64 6.07 2.95
N GLN A 34 24.96 6.24 2.87
CA GLN A 34 25.79 6.38 4.06
C GLN A 34 25.57 7.75 4.71
N PRO A 35 25.37 7.82 6.04
CA PRO A 35 25.25 9.08 6.75
C PRO A 35 26.62 9.78 6.80
N LYS A 36 26.66 11.05 6.37
CA LYS A 36 27.83 11.91 6.55
C LYS A 36 27.93 12.28 8.03
N ALA A 37 29.01 11.86 8.70
CA ALA A 37 29.28 12.25 10.08
C ALA A 37 29.61 13.76 10.15
N ALA A 38 28.86 14.50 10.96
CA ALA A 38 29.20 15.87 11.33
C ALA A 38 29.98 15.83 12.65
N THR A 39 31.26 16.20 12.62
CA THR A 39 32.09 16.38 13.80
C THR A 39 31.57 17.57 14.60
N ASN A 40 30.98 17.33 15.77
CA ASN A 40 30.70 18.38 16.74
C ASN A 40 31.68 18.23 17.91
N THR A 41 32.70 19.07 17.92
CA THR A 41 33.55 19.32 19.09
C THR A 41 32.77 20.25 20.02
N GLY A 42 32.40 19.81 21.22
CA GLY A 42 31.62 20.64 22.15
C GLY A 42 31.35 19.94 23.47
N ASP A 43 32.16 20.31 24.46
CA ASP A 43 32.26 19.81 25.82
C ASP A 43 31.12 20.31 26.75
N ASN A 44 30.98 19.61 27.89
CA ASN A 44 30.27 19.93 29.14
C ASN A 44 28.87 19.34 29.37
N GLY A 45 28.81 18.58 30.47
CA GLY A 45 27.65 17.88 31.01
C GLY A 45 26.47 18.82 31.29
N GLY A 46 25.46 18.71 30.44
CA GLY A 46 24.14 19.31 30.63
C GLY A 46 23.17 18.25 31.14
N VAL A 47 22.50 18.57 32.25
CA VAL A 47 21.32 17.89 32.77
C VAL A 47 20.43 17.39 31.63
N ALA A 48 20.04 16.12 31.67
CA ALA A 48 19.17 15.50 30.67
C ALA A 48 17.95 16.41 30.41
N PRO A 49 17.74 16.92 29.17
CA PRO A 49 16.56 17.70 28.90
C PRO A 49 15.39 16.76 29.03
N VAL A 50 14.48 17.06 29.96
CA VAL A 50 13.13 16.50 30.03
C VAL A 50 12.66 16.38 28.60
N THR A 51 12.57 15.14 28.10
CA THR A 51 12.32 14.84 26.69
C THR A 51 11.19 15.74 26.25
N ALA A 52 11.53 16.74 25.42
CA ALA A 52 10.63 17.81 25.03
C ALA A 52 9.29 17.17 24.66
N LEU A 53 8.28 17.40 25.51
CA LEU A 53 6.92 16.90 25.34
C LEU A 53 6.45 17.44 23.99
N LYS A 54 6.67 16.65 22.95
CA LYS A 54 6.43 17.05 21.58
C LYS A 54 4.92 17.23 21.49
N GLY A 55 4.49 18.49 21.49
CA GLY A 55 3.07 18.84 21.52
C GLY A 55 2.30 18.02 20.49
N GLN A 56 1.16 17.48 20.88
CA GLN A 56 0.35 16.61 20.02
C GLN A 56 -0.03 17.37 18.74
N ARG A 57 0.57 17.00 17.61
CA ARG A 57 0.31 17.65 16.31
C ARG A 57 -1.04 17.19 15.76
N ASN A 58 -2.06 18.01 15.99
CA ASN A 58 -3.38 17.86 15.40
C ASN A 58 -3.40 18.41 13.96
N SER A 59 -4.14 17.75 13.07
CA SER A 59 -4.33 18.19 11.67
C SER A 59 -5.80 18.52 11.45
N TYR A 60 -6.08 19.69 10.88
CA TYR A 60 -7.44 20.19 10.65
C TYR A 60 -7.81 20.12 9.15
N ASP A 61 -9.10 20.08 8.85
CA ASP A 61 -9.63 20.23 7.50
C ASP A 61 -9.83 21.70 7.11
N LYS A 62 -10.34 21.94 5.90
CA LYS A 62 -10.56 23.31 5.38
C LYS A 62 -11.67 24.05 6.14
N ASN A 63 -12.52 23.31 6.84
CA ASN A 63 -13.64 23.84 7.62
C ASN A 63 -13.24 24.01 9.11
N GLY A 64 -11.97 23.79 9.45
CA GLY A 64 -11.45 23.92 10.82
C GLY A 64 -11.76 22.72 11.73
N LEU A 65 -12.31 21.62 11.22
CA LEU A 65 -12.61 20.43 12.00
C LEU A 65 -11.37 19.52 12.13
N LEU A 66 -11.17 18.95 13.32
CA LEU A 66 -10.09 18.01 13.58
C LEU A 66 -10.21 16.79 12.66
N LYS A 67 -9.19 16.56 11.82
CA LYS A 67 -9.14 15.36 10.98
C LYS A 67 -9.00 14.12 11.85
N LYS A 68 -9.85 13.14 11.57
CA LYS A 68 -9.73 11.80 12.15
C LYS A 68 -8.36 11.19 11.89
N LYS A 69 -7.93 10.29 12.78
CA LYS A 69 -6.68 9.55 12.62
C LYS A 69 -6.67 8.83 11.26
N LYS A 70 -5.49 8.74 10.64
CA LYS A 70 -5.31 8.14 9.30
C LYS A 70 -5.92 6.73 9.21
N TYR A 71 -5.75 5.93 10.26
CA TYR A 71 -6.31 4.58 10.36
C TYR A 71 -7.85 4.57 10.27
N GLU A 72 -8.54 5.44 11.02
CA GLU A 72 -10.01 5.51 11.00
C GLU A 72 -10.58 5.97 9.67
N ARG A 73 -9.82 6.78 8.92
CA ARG A 73 -10.20 7.20 7.56
C ARG A 73 -10.05 6.10 6.52
N ARG A 74 -9.07 5.20 6.72
CA ARG A 74 -8.73 4.14 5.76
C ARG A 74 -9.38 2.80 6.09
N ARG A 75 -9.83 2.59 7.32
CA ARG A 75 -10.46 1.32 7.70
C ARG A 75 -11.76 1.14 6.93
N LEU A 76 -11.96 -0.07 6.42
CA LEU A 76 -13.26 -0.48 5.87
C LEU A 76 -14.28 -0.38 7.01
N LYS A 77 -15.39 0.33 6.76
CA LYS A 77 -16.49 0.36 7.72
C LYS A 77 -17.00 -1.07 7.88
N ARG A 78 -17.10 -1.52 9.13
CA ARG A 78 -17.77 -2.79 9.41
C ARG A 78 -19.21 -2.64 8.92
N LYS A 79 -19.65 -3.58 8.08
CA LYS A 79 -21.05 -3.69 7.70
C LYS A 79 -21.80 -4.20 8.94
N VAL A 80 -22.66 -3.37 9.51
CA VAL A 80 -23.53 -3.71 10.63
C VAL A 80 -24.91 -4.01 10.03
N GLY A 81 -25.34 -5.27 10.10
CA GLY A 81 -26.62 -5.73 9.53
C GLY A 81 -26.52 -6.99 8.67
N GLN A 82 -27.67 -7.47 8.21
CA GLN A 82 -27.79 -8.65 7.34
C GLN A 82 -27.12 -8.37 6.00
N ARG A 83 -26.15 -9.21 5.61
CA ARG A 83 -25.41 -9.04 4.36
C ARG A 83 -26.25 -9.57 3.21
N MET A 84 -26.47 -8.75 2.19
CA MET A 84 -27.12 -9.17 0.95
C MET A 84 -26.04 -9.60 -0.05
N LEU A 85 -26.19 -10.80 -0.61
CA LEU A 85 -25.42 -11.29 -1.76
C LEU A 85 -26.42 -11.49 -2.91
N PHE A 86 -26.27 -10.75 -4.01
CA PHE A 86 -27.23 -10.78 -5.13
C PHE A 86 -28.71 -10.61 -4.69
N GLY A 87 -28.97 -9.66 -3.80
CA GLY A 87 -30.32 -9.38 -3.31
C GLY A 87 -30.90 -10.39 -2.32
N HIS A 88 -30.15 -11.45 -1.98
CA HIS A 88 -30.58 -12.45 -1.00
C HIS A 88 -29.78 -12.29 0.30
N PRO A 89 -30.42 -12.40 1.47
CA PRO A 89 -29.72 -12.37 2.74
C PRO A 89 -28.79 -13.58 2.86
N LEU A 90 -27.56 -13.36 3.33
CA LEU A 90 -26.68 -14.46 3.70
C LEU A 90 -27.33 -15.26 4.84
N PRO A 91 -27.41 -16.59 4.72
CA PRO A 91 -28.13 -17.43 5.69
C PRO A 91 -27.36 -17.66 6.99
N PHE A 92 -26.17 -17.07 7.15
CA PHE A 92 -25.36 -17.16 8.36
C PHE A 92 -24.69 -15.80 8.62
N GLN A 93 -24.73 -15.41 9.89
CA GLN A 93 -24.12 -14.19 10.42
C GLN A 93 -22.69 -14.47 10.88
#